data_AF-A0A6B3AFK7-F1
#
_entry.id   AF-A0A6B3AFK7-F1
#
_cell.length_a   1.000
_cell.length_b   1.000
_cell.length_c   1.000
_cell.angle_alpha   90.00
_cell.angle_beta   90.00
_cell.angle_gamma   90.00
#
_symmetry.space_group_name_H-M   'P 1'
#
loop_
_entity.id
_entity.type
_entity.pdbx_description
1 polymer ?
#
loop_
_entity_poly.entity_id
_entity_poly.type
_entity_poly.pdbx_seq_one_letter_code
_entity_poly.pdbx_strand_id
1 'polypeptide(L)' 'VELVVAEVGDTPEGDQIYRLPHDGSIVDEHGSVAVGGSSEQISTYLDTEHREGMSLAEALKLAVRSLSREANGG' A
#
# COMPACT_ATOMS: atom_id res chain seq x y z
N VAL A 1 -9.58 5.76 14.15
CA VAL A 1 -8.13 5.71 13.88
C VAL A 1 -7.86 4.37 13.23
N GLU A 2 -7.22 4.38 12.07
CA GLU A 2 -6.76 3.18 11.38
C GLU A 2 -5.23 3.19 11.45
N LEU A 3 -4.64 2.05 11.78
CA LEU A 3 -3.20 1.91 11.89
C LEU A 3 -2.69 0.95 10.83
N VAL A 4 -1.56 1.30 10.24
CA VAL A 4 -0.80 0.45 9.34
C VAL A 4 0.57 0.25 9.96
N VAL A 5 0.99 -1.01 10.06
CA VAL A 5 2.32 -1.40 10.52
C VAL A 5 3.00 -2.10 9.36
N ALA A 6 4.17 -1.61 8.95
CA ALA A 6 5.02 -2.28 7.98
C ALA A 6 6.28 -2.75 8.71
N GLU A 7 6.51 -4.06 8.69
CA GLU A 7 7.74 -4.68 9.16
C GLU A 7 8.67 -4.90 7.98
N VAL A 8 9.95 -4.58 8.15
CA VAL A 8 10.98 -4.77 7.13
C VAL A 8 11.82 -5.98 7.52
N GLY A 9 11.84 -6.99 6.66
CA GLY A 9 12.61 -8.21 6.85
C GLY A 9 14.08 -8.05 6.43
N ASP A 10 14.88 -9.09 6.68
CA ASP A 10 16.27 -9.15 6.18
C ASP A 10 16.34 -9.29 4.65
N THR A 11 15.27 -9.82 4.03
CA THR A 11 15.06 -9.89 2.58
C THR A 11 13.68 -9.34 2.22
N PRO A 12 13.45 -8.87 0.98
CA PRO A 12 12.16 -8.31 0.56
C PRO A 12 10.97 -9.26 0.76
N GLU A 13 11.19 -10.58 0.66
CA GLU A 13 10.16 -11.60 0.88
C GLU A 13 9.75 -11.71 2.35
N GLY A 14 10.57 -11.17 3.26
CA GLY A 14 10.29 -11.10 4.69
C GLY A 14 9.53 -9.84 5.12
N ASP A 15 9.29 -8.89 4.22
CA ASP A 15 8.51 -7.70 4.53
C ASP A 15 7.05 -8.08 4.80
N GLN A 16 6.43 -7.46 5.80
CA GLN A 16 5.03 -7.73 6.20
C GLN A 16 4.27 -6.43 6.38
N ILE A 17 3.00 -6.41 6.00
CA ILE A 17 2.13 -5.23 6.19
C ILE A 17 0.88 -5.67 6.94
N TYR A 18 0.62 -5.05 8.09
CA TYR A 18 -0.58 -5.29 8.88
C TYR A 18 -1.45 -4.05 8.94
N ARG A 19 -2.73 -4.22 8.67
CA ARG A 19 -3.76 -3.21 8.86
C ARG A 19 -4.58 -3.53 10.09
N LEU A 20 -4.72 -2.53 10.96
CA LEU A 20 -5.44 -2.62 12.22
C LEU A 20 -6.62 -1.65 12.17
N PRO A 21 -7.81 -2.13 11.78
CA PRO A 21 -9.03 -1.33 11.81
C PRO A 21 -9.47 -1.02 13.24
N HIS A 22 -10.44 -0.11 13.35
CA HIS A 22 -10.95 0.37 14.64
C HIS A 22 -11.71 -0.68 15.46
N ASP A 23 -12.05 -1.82 14.85
CA ASP A 23 -12.70 -2.96 15.52
C ASP A 23 -11.71 -3.85 16.27
N GLY A 24 -10.40 -3.57 16.16
CA GLY A 24 -9.33 -4.33 16.80
C GLY A 24 -8.95 -5.61 16.07
N SER A 25 -9.45 -5.83 14.85
CA SER A 25 -8.99 -6.91 13.98
C SER A 25 -7.58 -6.62 13.46
N ILE A 26 -6.90 -7.68 13.01
CA ILE A 26 -5.60 -7.60 12.33
C ILE A 26 -5.79 -8.24 10.96
N VAL A 27 -5.53 -7.47 9.92
CA VAL A 27 -5.57 -7.91 8.54
C VAL A 27 -4.16 -7.91 8.00
N ASP A 28 -3.74 -9.05 7.44
CA ASP A 28 -2.49 -9.19 6.72
C ASP A 28 -2.69 -8.71 5.27
N GLU A 29 -1.90 -7.72 4.86
CA GLU A 29 -1.94 -7.08 3.55
C GLU A 29 -0.65 -7.42 2.79
N HIS A 30 -0.79 -7.85 1.54
CA HIS A 30 0.36 -8.28 0.74
C HIS A 30 0.77 -7.19 -0.26
N GLY A 31 2.05 -6.84 -0.26
CA GLY A 31 2.66 -5.96 -1.26
C GLY A 31 2.37 -4.47 -1.08
N SER A 32 1.11 -4.06 -0.98
CA SER A 32 0.77 -2.64 -0.83
C SER A 32 -0.55 -2.42 -0.09
N VAL A 33 -0.68 -1.26 0.57
CA VAL A 33 -1.90 -0.86 1.26
C VAL A 33 -2.16 0.63 1.06
N ALA A 34 -3.43 0.99 0.86
CA ALA A 34 -3.88 2.38 0.81
C ALA A 34 -4.94 2.63 1.88
N VAL A 35 -4.87 3.80 2.51
CA VAL A 35 -5.78 4.20 3.60
C VAL A 35 -6.29 5.61 3.32
N GLY A 36 -7.59 5.85 3.53
CA GLY A 36 -8.24 7.14 3.31
C GLY A 36 -9.51 7.04 2.46
N GLY A 37 -10.09 8.18 2.08
CA GLY A 37 -11.40 8.24 1.41
C GLY A 37 -11.45 7.59 0.02
N SER A 38 -10.32 7.54 -0.69
CA SER A 38 -10.21 6.96 -2.04
C SER A 38 -9.33 5.71 -2.08
N SER A 39 -9.18 5.02 -0.94
CA SER A 39 -8.27 3.88 -0.79
C SER A 39 -8.55 2.76 -1.78
N GLU A 40 -9.82 2.44 -2.05
CA GLU A 40 -10.20 1.34 -2.96
C GLU A 40 -9.65 1.52 -4.39
N GLN A 41 -9.74 2.73 -4.95
CA GLN A 41 -9.20 3.03 -6.29
C GLN A 41 -7.67 3.00 -6.30
N ILE A 42 -7.04 3.53 -5.24
CA ILE A 42 -5.59 3.53 -5.10
C ILE A 42 -5.07 2.09 -4.97
N SER A 43 -5.67 1.27 -4.10
CA SER A 43 -5.33 -0.14 -3.93
C SER A 43 -5.47 -0.91 -5.24
N THR A 44 -6.60 -0.75 -5.95
CA THR A 44 -6.81 -1.44 -7.25
C THR A 44 -5.71 -1.11 -8.26
N TYR A 45 -5.27 0.15 -8.32
CA TYR A 45 -4.22 0.55 -9.24
C TYR A 45 -2.84 0.04 -8.79
N LEU A 46 -2.56 0.06 -7.49
CA LEU A 46 -1.34 -0.53 -6.94
C LEU A 46 -1.28 -2.03 -7.23
N ASP A 47 -2.36 -2.78 -6.99
CA ASP A 47 -2.43 -4.23 -7.25
C ASP A 47 -2.18 -4.58 -8.73
N THR A 48 -2.56 -3.68 -9.64
CA THR A 48 -2.38 -3.91 -11.09
C THR A 48 -0.95 -3.62 -11.55
N GLU A 49 -0.28 -2.63 -10.95
CA GLU A 49 1.01 -2.12 -11.46
C GLU A 49 2.21 -2.50 -10.59
N HIS A 50 1.97 -2.83 -9.33
CA HIS A 50 3.01 -3.28 -8.41
C HIS A 50 3.55 -4.63 -8.86
N ARG A 51 4.87 -4.78 -8.77
CA ARG A 51 5.58 -6.01 -9.13
C ARG A 51 6.64 -6.27 -8.10
N GLU A 52 6.76 -7.52 -7.70
CA GLU A 52 7.87 -7.97 -6.86
C GLU A 52 9.22 -7.63 -7.51
N GLY A 53 10.20 -7.28 -6.67
CA GLY A 53 11.53 -6.89 -7.12
C GLY A 53 11.63 -5.51 -7.77
N MET A 54 10.60 -4.67 -7.69
CA MET A 54 10.72 -3.25 -8.04
C MET A 54 11.85 -2.60 -7.23
N SER A 55 12.67 -1.80 -7.89
CA SER A 55 13.57 -0.91 -7.17
C SER A 55 12.76 0.12 -6.37
N LEU A 56 13.33 0.62 -5.27
CA LEU A 56 12.71 1.68 -4.47
C LEU A 56 12.25 2.88 -5.33
N ALA A 57 13.05 3.24 -6.34
CA ALA A 57 12.72 4.34 -7.24
C ALA A 57 11.50 4.05 -8.12
N GLU A 58 11.30 2.81 -8.57
CA GLU A 58 10.12 2.40 -9.32
C GLU A 58 8.88 2.35 -8.43
N ALA A 59 8.99 1.75 -7.25
CA ALA A 59 7.91 1.65 -6.27
C ALA A 59 7.43 3.05 -5.82
N LEU A 60 8.37 3.96 -5.52
CA LEU A 60 8.04 5.34 -5.14
C LEU A 60 7.33 6.09 -6.27
N LYS A 61 7.79 5.95 -7.52
CA LYS A 61 7.12 6.57 -8.68
C LYS A 61 5.72 6.00 -8.87
N LEU A 62 5.52 4.70 -8.65
CA LEU A 62 4.19 4.10 -8.67
C LEU A 62 3.29 4.74 -7.60
N ALA A 63 3.72 4.76 -6.33
CA ALA A 63 2.96 5.36 -5.24
C ALA A 63 2.55 6.82 -5.52
N VAL A 64 3.47 7.65 -6.00
CA VAL A 64 3.18 9.05 -6.35
C VAL A 64 2.15 9.14 -7.49
N ARG A 65 2.26 8.29 -8.52
CA ARG A 65 1.25 8.25 -9.60
C ARG A 65 -0.12 7.82 -9.08
N SER A 66 -0.18 6.82 -8.20
CA SER A 66 -1.42 6.35 -7.60
C SER A 66 -2.13 7.45 -6.80
N LEU A 67 -1.37 8.19 -5.97
CA LEU A 67 -1.90 9.31 -5.18
C LEU A 67 -2.30 10.50 -6.07
N SER A 68 -1.54 10.79 -7.13
CA SER A 68 -1.85 11.91 -8.03
C SER A 68 -3.11 11.68 -8.88
N ARG A 69 -3.50 10.41 -9.09
CA ARG A 69 -4.75 10.07 -9.78
C ARG A 69 -5.98 10.45 -8.95
N GLU A 70 -5.88 10.41 -7.62
CA GLU A 70 -6.93 10.86 -6.70
C GLU A 70 -7.05 12.40 -6.71
N ALA A 71 -5.92 13.11 -6.61
CA ALA A 71 -5.91 14.57 -6.54
C ALA A 71 -6.54 15.27 -7.77
N ASN A 72 -6.64 14.56 -8.91
CA ASN A 72 -7.25 15.06 -10.15
C ASN A 72 -8.71 14.60 -10.36
N GLY A 73 -9.29 13.86 -9.40
CA GLY A 73 -10.63 13.26 -9.49
C GLY A 73 -11.72 13.90 -8.62
N GLY A 74 -11.49 15.13 -8.10
CA GLY A 74 -12.44 15.89 -7.28
C GLY A 74 -13.26 16.91 -8.04
#